data_AF-A0A9E5Q784-F1
#
_entry.id   AF-A0A9E5Q784-F1
#
_cell.length_a   1.000
_cell.length_b   1.000
_cell.length_c   1.000
_cell.angle_alpha   90.00
_cell.angle_beta   90.00
_cell.angle_gamma   90.00
#
_symmetry.space_group_name_H-M   'P 1'
#
loop_
_entity.id
_entity.type
_entity.pdbx_description
1 polymer ?
#
loop_
_entity_poly.entity_id
_entity_poly.type
_entity_poly.pdbx_seq_one_letter_code
_entity_poly.pdbx_strand_id
1 'polypeptide(L)'
;MSGQVVFQRIVIVLFINLMLVLSLQIFMGNSGVVSFGHIAFMGIGAYGASLFSMSPGAKAAALRELYPIFQTVHVPFIPAVLIGGAIAALFAVIVGFPLMRLSGASAVIATFALLVIVHTVLLNWTEITNGPRVLFGVEAKTTLWNTTAFALIAVAVAYWFKESAL
;
A
#
# COMPACT_ATOMS: atom_id res chain seq x y z
N MET A 1 9.59 20.28 22.69
CA MET A 1 8.49 20.10 21.71
C MET A 1 8.84 19.17 20.54
N SER A 2 10.12 18.90 20.24
CA SER A 2 10.55 17.92 19.22
C SER A 2 10.24 16.46 19.57
N GLY A 3 10.30 16.10 20.86
CA GLY A 3 10.06 14.71 21.31
C GLY A 3 8.66 14.16 21.00
N GLN A 4 7.61 15.00 21.07
CA GLN A 4 6.23 14.57 20.78
C GLN A 4 6.02 14.22 19.29
N VAL A 5 6.62 14.99 18.38
CA VAL A 5 6.51 14.75 16.93
C VAL A 5 7.25 13.47 16.52
N VAL A 6 8.43 13.23 17.11
CA VAL A 6 9.20 12.00 16.89
C VAL A 6 8.42 10.80 17.41
N PHE A 7 7.89 10.88 18.63
CA PHE A 7 7.07 9.83 19.21
C PHE A 7 5.85 9.51 18.33
N GLN A 8 5.12 10.53 17.87
CA GLN A 8 3.96 10.33 16.99
C GLN A 8 4.34 9.62 15.68
N ARG A 9 5.48 9.98 15.06
CA ARG A 9 5.96 9.29 13.84
C ARG A 9 6.30 7.83 14.10
N ILE A 10 6.96 7.52 15.21
CA ILE A 10 7.28 6.14 15.60
C ILE A 10 6.00 5.32 15.77
N VAL A 11 4.99 5.87 16.45
CA VAL A 11 3.71 5.18 16.66
C VAL A 11 2.94 4.98 15.34
N ILE A 12 2.96 5.96 14.42
CA ILE A 12 2.35 5.81 13.10
C ILE A 12 3.02 4.65 12.33
N VAL A 13 4.36 4.61 12.29
CA VAL A 13 5.10 3.54 11.61
C VAL A 13 4.84 2.19 12.27
N LEU A 14 4.74 2.14 13.60
CA LEU A 14 4.35 0.94 14.35
C LEU A 14 3.00 0.41 13.88
N PHE A 15 1.98 1.26 13.76
CA PHE A 15 0.66 0.83 13.30
C PHE A 15 0.62 0.41 11.83
N ILE A 16 1.40 1.07 10.96
CA ILE A 16 1.54 0.63 9.56
C ILE A 16 2.16 -0.77 9.50
N ASN A 17 3.23 -1.01 10.26
CA ASN A 17 3.88 -2.31 10.35
C ASN A 17 2.96 -3.36 10.98
N LEU A 18 2.16 -2.99 11.97
CA LEU A 18 1.15 -3.87 12.56
C LEU A 18 0.14 -4.34 11.51
N MET A 19 -0.42 -3.43 10.72
CA MET A 19 -1.35 -3.81 9.64
C MET A 19 -0.70 -4.73 8.60
N LEU A 20 0.56 -4.44 8.23
CA LEU A 20 1.32 -5.29 7.32
C LEU A 20 1.53 -6.70 7.89
N VAL A 21 1.99 -6.81 9.13
CA VAL A 21 2.22 -8.10 9.80
C VAL A 21 0.92 -8.87 9.97
N LEU A 22 -0.19 -8.21 10.32
CA LEU A 22 -1.50 -8.85 10.39
C LEU A 22 -1.93 -9.43 9.03
N SER A 23 -1.79 -8.66 7.95
CA SER A 23 -2.13 -9.15 6.61
C SER A 23 -1.28 -10.37 6.21
N LEU A 24 0.03 -10.33 6.50
CA LEU A 24 0.95 -11.44 6.29
C LEU A 24 0.54 -12.65 7.13
N GLN A 25 0.20 -12.47 8.41
CA GLN A 25 -0.17 -13.57 9.29
C GLN A 25 -1.46 -14.25 8.84
N ILE A 26 -2.46 -13.49 8.36
CA ILE A 26 -3.69 -14.07 7.82
C ILE A 26 -3.38 -14.95 6.60
N PHE A 27 -2.54 -14.46 5.69
CA PHE A 27 -2.19 -15.23 4.49
C PHE A 27 -1.27 -16.43 4.81
N MET A 28 -0.12 -16.16 5.43
CA MET A 28 0.92 -17.16 5.69
C MET A 28 0.47 -18.18 6.75
N GLY A 29 -0.27 -17.73 7.77
CA GLY A 29 -0.78 -18.59 8.82
C GLY A 29 -1.83 -19.59 8.34
N ASN A 30 -2.67 -19.19 7.38
CA ASN A 30 -3.72 -20.07 6.85
C ASN A 30 -3.24 -20.92 5.65
N SER A 31 -2.36 -20.38 4.81
CA SER A 31 -1.85 -21.11 3.63
C SER A 31 -0.61 -21.97 3.90
N GLY A 32 0.14 -21.68 4.97
CA GLY A 32 1.44 -22.29 5.22
C GLY A 32 2.55 -21.85 4.25
N VAL A 33 2.30 -20.84 3.41
CA VAL A 33 3.23 -20.37 2.37
C VAL A 33 3.71 -18.96 2.66
N VAL A 34 5.03 -18.74 2.61
CA VAL A 34 5.64 -17.41 2.75
C VAL A 34 5.28 -16.50 1.56
N SER A 35 4.92 -15.25 1.83
CA SER A 35 4.52 -14.30 0.79
C SER A 35 5.36 -13.03 0.78
N PHE A 36 6.03 -12.77 -0.34
CA PHE A 36 6.69 -11.48 -0.62
C PHE A 36 5.77 -10.46 -1.33
N GLY A 37 4.62 -10.92 -1.84
CA GLY A 37 3.71 -10.11 -2.65
C GLY A 37 3.01 -9.00 -1.88
N HIS A 38 2.86 -9.12 -0.55
CA HIS A 38 2.23 -8.11 0.29
C HIS A 38 2.94 -6.75 0.20
N ILE A 39 4.27 -6.75 0.15
CA ILE A 39 5.08 -5.52 -0.01
C ILE A 39 4.82 -4.89 -1.38
N ALA A 40 4.66 -5.71 -2.42
CA ALA A 40 4.35 -5.26 -3.77
C ALA A 40 2.98 -4.55 -3.81
N PHE A 41 1.94 -5.16 -3.22
CA PHE A 41 0.60 -4.58 -3.14
C PHE A 41 0.55 -3.33 -2.26
N MET A 42 1.31 -3.31 -1.16
CA MET A 42 1.48 -2.13 -0.32
C MET A 42 2.05 -0.96 -1.13
N GLY A 43 3.07 -1.20 -1.97
CA GLY A 43 3.63 -0.20 -2.87
C GLY A 43 2.60 0.35 -3.86
N ILE A 44 1.87 -0.53 -4.55
CA ILE A 44 0.82 -0.14 -5.51
C ILE A 44 -0.24 0.74 -4.83
N GLY A 45 -0.73 0.33 -3.66
CA GLY A 45 -1.73 1.09 -2.92
C GLY A 45 -1.22 2.43 -2.40
N ALA A 46 0.02 2.48 -1.93
CA ALA A 46 0.66 3.72 -1.45
C ALA A 46 0.82 4.74 -2.58
N TYR A 47 1.34 4.32 -3.74
CA TYR A 47 1.46 5.20 -4.90
C TYR A 47 0.09 5.64 -5.42
N GLY A 48 -0.88 4.72 -5.49
CA GLY A 48 -2.26 5.06 -5.85
C GLY A 48 -2.86 6.12 -4.91
N ALA A 49 -2.79 5.91 -3.61
CA ALA A 49 -3.30 6.87 -2.62
C ALA A 49 -2.57 8.22 -2.68
N SER A 50 -1.24 8.23 -2.86
CA SER A 50 -0.47 9.47 -3.02
C SER A 50 -0.87 10.24 -4.27
N LEU A 51 -1.11 9.54 -5.39
CA LEU A 51 -1.48 10.17 -6.65
C LEU A 51 -2.81 10.92 -6.54
N PHE A 52 -3.81 10.38 -5.83
CA PHE A 52 -5.11 11.03 -5.68
C PHE A 52 -5.17 12.08 -4.55
N SER A 53 -4.34 11.93 -3.50
CA SER A 53 -4.33 12.86 -2.36
C SER A 53 -3.43 14.08 -2.55
N MET A 54 -2.44 14.05 -3.45
CA MET A 54 -1.59 15.21 -3.72
C MET A 54 -2.38 16.39 -4.29
N SER A 55 -2.02 17.60 -3.88
CA SER A 55 -2.59 18.83 -4.47
C SER A 55 -2.08 19.03 -5.90
N PRO A 56 -2.85 19.69 -6.79
CA PRO A 56 -2.43 19.92 -8.18
C PRO A 56 -1.08 20.63 -8.30
N GLY A 57 -0.79 21.58 -7.40
CA GLY A 57 0.50 22.27 -7.35
C GLY A 57 1.66 21.36 -6.93
N ALA A 58 1.43 20.45 -5.97
CA ALA A 58 2.43 19.45 -5.58
C ALA A 58 2.70 18.44 -6.70
N LYS A 59 1.66 18.04 -7.45
CA LYS A 59 1.81 17.16 -8.63
C LYS A 59 2.64 17.82 -9.73
N ALA A 60 2.38 19.08 -10.04
CA ALA A 60 3.15 19.81 -11.05
C ALA A 60 4.64 19.93 -10.69
N ALA A 61 4.96 20.03 -9.39
CA ALA A 61 6.33 20.11 -8.93
C ALA A 61 7.03 18.74 -8.88
N ALA A 62 6.34 17.70 -8.41
CA ALA A 62 6.92 16.38 -8.17
C ALA A 62 6.84 15.44 -9.39
N LEU A 63 5.81 15.57 -10.24
CA LEU A 63 5.53 14.70 -11.39
C LEU A 63 5.41 15.55 -12.66
N ARG A 64 6.56 15.97 -13.21
CA ARG A 64 6.63 16.86 -14.39
C ARG A 64 6.04 16.26 -15.67
N GLU A 65 6.08 14.92 -15.78
CA GLU A 65 5.61 14.16 -16.94
C GLU A 65 4.25 13.50 -16.70
N LEU A 66 3.48 13.95 -15.70
CA LEU A 66 2.20 13.33 -15.36
C LEU A 66 1.18 13.51 -16.49
N TYR A 67 0.43 12.44 -16.79
CA TYR A 67 -0.69 12.49 -17.72
C TYR A 67 -1.69 13.62 -17.40
N PRO A 68 -2.16 14.39 -18.39
CA PRO A 68 -3.03 15.56 -18.17
C PRO A 68 -4.30 15.26 -17.37
N ILE A 69 -4.83 14.04 -17.51
CA ILE A 69 -6.06 13.58 -16.83
C ILE A 69 -5.90 13.55 -15.31
N PHE A 70 -4.69 13.30 -14.79
CA PHE A 70 -4.44 13.15 -13.36
C PHE A 70 -3.93 14.43 -12.67
N GLN A 71 -3.60 15.47 -13.44
CA GLN A 71 -3.03 16.71 -12.92
C GLN A 71 -4.04 17.52 -12.09
N THR A 72 -5.31 17.53 -12.51
CA THR A 72 -6.37 18.33 -11.87
C THR A 72 -7.12 17.60 -10.77
N VAL A 73 -7.00 16.27 -10.72
CA VAL A 73 -7.75 15.44 -9.78
C VAL A 73 -7.16 15.60 -8.38
N HIS A 74 -7.95 16.10 -7.43
CA HIS A 74 -7.59 16.12 -6.02
C HIS A 74 -8.74 15.55 -5.21
N VAL A 75 -8.45 14.53 -4.43
CA VAL A 75 -9.42 13.82 -3.61
C VAL A 75 -8.98 13.94 -2.15
N PRO A 76 -9.91 14.14 -1.19
CA PRO A 76 -9.58 14.12 0.22
C PRO A 76 -8.87 12.83 0.64
N PHE A 77 -8.12 12.88 1.75
CA PHE A 77 -7.26 11.79 2.19
C PHE A 77 -7.97 10.44 2.32
N ILE A 78 -9.14 10.38 2.96
CA ILE A 78 -9.83 9.11 3.22
C ILE A 78 -10.28 8.43 1.92
N PRO A 79 -11.02 9.10 1.00
CA PRO A 79 -11.35 8.47 -0.28
C PRO A 79 -10.12 8.17 -1.15
N ALA A 80 -9.05 8.98 -1.09
CA ALA A 80 -7.82 8.68 -1.80
C ALA A 80 -7.15 7.37 -1.33
N VAL A 81 -7.14 7.11 -0.01
CA VAL A 81 -6.67 5.85 0.56
C VAL A 81 -7.54 4.68 0.10
N LEU A 82 -8.86 4.84 0.07
CA LEU A 82 -9.77 3.80 -0.41
C LEU A 82 -9.58 3.50 -1.91
N ILE A 83 -9.39 4.53 -2.75
CA ILE A 83 -9.09 4.36 -4.18
C ILE A 83 -7.75 3.63 -4.35
N GLY A 84 -6.71 4.03 -3.61
CA GLY A 84 -5.42 3.34 -3.63
C GLY A 84 -5.54 1.87 -3.21
N GLY A 85 -6.31 1.59 -2.15
CA GLY A 85 -6.62 0.23 -1.71
C GLY A 85 -7.41 -0.57 -2.75
N ALA A 86 -8.39 0.04 -3.42
CA ALA A 86 -9.16 -0.60 -4.48
C ALA A 86 -8.29 -0.95 -5.69
N ILE A 87 -7.36 -0.08 -6.07
CA ILE A 87 -6.37 -0.36 -7.14
C ILE A 87 -5.50 -1.55 -6.72
N ALA A 88 -4.94 -1.54 -5.50
CA ALA A 88 -4.14 -2.65 -5.01
C ALA A 88 -4.94 -3.97 -4.97
N ALA A 89 -6.20 -3.93 -4.54
CA ALA A 89 -7.08 -5.10 -4.52
C ALA A 89 -7.37 -5.63 -5.93
N LEU A 90 -7.62 -4.75 -6.90
CA LEU A 90 -7.81 -5.16 -8.30
C LEU A 90 -6.57 -5.89 -8.85
N PHE A 91 -5.38 -5.33 -8.62
CA PHE A 91 -4.12 -5.99 -9.00
C PHE A 91 -3.93 -7.32 -8.26
N ALA A 92 -4.27 -7.38 -6.97
CA ALA A 92 -4.20 -8.59 -6.17
C ALA A 92 -5.15 -9.69 -6.69
N VAL A 93 -6.34 -9.36 -7.17
CA VAL A 93 -7.26 -10.34 -7.80
C VAL A 93 -6.67 -10.89 -9.09
N ILE A 94 -6.17 -10.01 -9.96
CA ILE A 94 -5.60 -10.39 -11.26
C ILE A 94 -4.39 -11.31 -11.08
N VAL A 95 -3.48 -10.94 -10.19
CA VAL A 95 -2.25 -11.70 -9.92
C VAL A 95 -2.49 -12.90 -8.98
N GLY A 96 -3.50 -12.80 -8.12
CA GLY A 96 -3.88 -13.86 -7.19
C GLY A 96 -4.35 -15.12 -7.92
N PHE A 97 -5.11 -14.97 -9.00
CA PHE A 97 -5.63 -16.10 -9.78
C PHE A 97 -4.54 -17.10 -10.23
N PRO A 98 -3.44 -16.68 -10.90
CA PRO A 98 -2.36 -17.60 -11.25
C PRO A 98 -1.57 -18.08 -10.01
N LEU A 99 -1.41 -17.24 -8.98
CA LEU A 99 -0.69 -17.63 -7.76
C LEU A 99 -1.39 -18.75 -6.98
N MET A 100 -2.72 -18.79 -6.98
CA MET A 100 -3.51 -19.85 -6.33
C MET A 100 -3.31 -21.23 -6.97
N ARG A 101 -2.72 -21.30 -8.18
CA ARG A 101 -2.37 -22.56 -8.85
C ARG A 101 -1.01 -23.11 -8.42
N LEU A 102 -0.25 -22.34 -7.64
CA LEU A 102 1.07 -22.72 -7.15
C LEU A 102 1.00 -23.11 -5.67
N SER A 103 1.90 -23.98 -5.24
CA SER A 103 1.97 -24.43 -3.84
C SER A 103 3.42 -24.56 -3.36
N GLY A 104 3.59 -24.46 -2.03
CA GLY A 104 4.89 -24.59 -1.39
C GLY A 104 5.94 -23.60 -1.93
N ALA A 105 7.14 -24.11 -2.23
CA ALA A 105 8.27 -23.28 -2.67
C ALA A 105 8.01 -22.51 -3.98
N SER A 106 7.21 -23.06 -4.90
CA SER A 106 6.91 -22.41 -6.18
C SER A 106 6.12 -21.10 -5.98
N ALA A 107 5.18 -21.09 -5.05
CA ALA A 107 4.41 -19.89 -4.70
C ALA A 107 5.29 -18.82 -4.02
N VAL A 108 6.24 -19.23 -3.18
CA VAL A 108 7.21 -18.31 -2.56
C VAL A 108 8.06 -17.62 -3.63
N ILE A 109 8.62 -18.39 -4.57
CA ILE A 109 9.43 -17.86 -5.68
C ILE A 109 8.59 -16.92 -6.55
N ALA A 110 7.34 -17.29 -6.86
CA ALA A 110 6.45 -16.47 -7.67
C ALA A 110 6.11 -15.13 -7.00
N THR A 111 5.85 -15.12 -5.69
CA THR A 111 5.58 -13.86 -4.97
C THR A 111 6.83 -12.97 -4.84
N PHE A 112 8.02 -13.57 -4.76
CA PHE A 112 9.28 -12.82 -4.83
C PHE A 112 9.49 -12.19 -6.21
N ALA A 113 9.27 -12.96 -7.28
CA ALA A 113 9.33 -12.45 -8.64
C ALA A 113 8.32 -11.30 -8.87
N LEU A 114 7.09 -11.44 -8.35
CA LEU A 114 6.10 -10.37 -8.37
C LEU A 114 6.61 -9.09 -7.70
N LEU A 115 7.21 -9.21 -6.50
CA LEU A 115 7.79 -8.07 -5.80
C LEU A 115 8.87 -7.38 -6.65
N VAL A 116 9.76 -8.14 -7.27
CA VAL A 116 10.82 -7.58 -8.14
C VAL A 116 10.23 -6.90 -9.37
N ILE A 117 9.22 -7.49 -10.01
CA ILE A 117 8.54 -6.89 -11.16
C ILE A 117 7.88 -5.58 -10.77
N VAL A 118 7.07 -5.57 -9.70
CA VAL A 118 6.39 -4.35 -9.23
C VAL A 118 7.41 -3.29 -8.83
N HIS A 119 8.47 -3.66 -8.11
CA HIS A 119 9.54 -2.75 -7.75
C HIS A 119 10.21 -2.12 -8.98
N THR A 120 10.51 -2.93 -10.00
CA THR A 120 11.10 -2.46 -11.27
C THR A 120 10.17 -1.51 -12.00
N VAL A 121 8.87 -1.83 -12.07
CA VAL A 121 7.87 -0.95 -12.68
C VAL A 121 7.80 0.38 -11.92
N LEU A 122 7.73 0.36 -10.59
CA LEU A 122 7.69 1.57 -9.77
C LEU A 122 8.97 2.43 -9.95
N LEU A 123 10.14 1.83 -10.15
CA LEU A 123 11.36 2.61 -10.38
C LEU A 123 11.47 3.17 -11.81
N ASN A 124 10.91 2.49 -12.80
CA ASN A 124 11.01 2.92 -14.20
C ASN A 124 9.84 3.80 -14.66
N TRP A 125 8.73 3.83 -13.92
CA TRP A 125 7.53 4.57 -14.31
C TRP A 125 7.57 6.04 -13.87
N THR A 126 8.35 6.84 -14.60
CA THR A 126 8.60 8.26 -14.27
C THR A 126 7.34 9.12 -14.22
N GLU A 127 6.36 8.84 -15.10
CA GLU A 127 5.16 9.67 -15.27
C GLU A 127 4.23 9.65 -14.05
N ILE A 128 4.06 8.49 -13.40
CA ILE A 128 3.09 8.32 -12.29
C ILE A 128 3.77 8.26 -10.93
N THR A 129 4.94 7.63 -10.83
CA THR A 129 5.59 7.33 -9.54
C THR A 129 6.79 8.22 -9.24
N ASN A 130 7.19 9.06 -10.21
CA ASN A 130 8.45 9.81 -10.22
C ASN A 130 9.71 8.92 -10.29
N GLY A 131 9.56 7.63 -10.61
CA GLY A 131 10.65 6.68 -10.74
C GLY A 131 11.47 6.53 -9.44
N PRO A 132 12.82 6.59 -9.49
CA PRO A 132 13.66 6.43 -8.30
C PRO A 132 13.69 7.67 -7.40
N ARG A 133 13.07 8.79 -7.83
CA ARG A 133 13.09 10.05 -7.08
C ARG A 133 12.04 10.04 -5.99
N VAL A 134 12.32 10.73 -4.89
CA VAL A 134 11.37 10.90 -3.79
C VAL A 134 10.14 11.66 -4.30
N LEU A 135 8.95 11.14 -4.02
CA LEU A 135 7.70 11.84 -4.24
C LEU A 135 7.48 12.83 -3.09
N PHE A 136 7.71 14.11 -3.34
CA PHE A 136 7.54 15.18 -2.37
C PHE A 136 6.19 15.90 -2.56
N GLY A 137 5.72 16.59 -1.52
CA GLY A 137 4.46 17.35 -1.59
C GLY A 137 3.19 16.53 -1.34
N VAL A 138 3.32 15.26 -0.92
CA VAL A 138 2.19 14.50 -0.35
C VAL A 138 1.81 15.13 0.99
N GLU A 139 0.56 15.55 1.12
CA GLU A 139 0.08 16.15 2.37
C GLU A 139 0.13 15.13 3.51
N ALA A 140 0.79 15.49 4.61
CA ALA A 140 0.88 14.67 5.82
C ALA A 140 -0.44 14.66 6.60
N LYS A 141 -1.50 14.08 6.00
CA LYS A 141 -2.81 13.86 6.62
C LYS A 141 -2.91 12.53 7.37
N THR A 142 -1.83 11.74 7.39
CA THR A 142 -1.66 10.56 8.22
C THR A 142 -1.51 10.97 9.68
N THR A 143 -2.63 11.29 10.32
CA THR A 143 -2.69 11.62 11.74
C THR A 143 -2.70 10.36 12.58
N LEU A 144 -2.28 10.48 13.85
CA LEU A 144 -2.31 9.37 14.79
C LEU A 144 -3.71 8.75 14.90
N TRP A 145 -4.76 9.57 14.89
CA TRP A 145 -6.14 9.11 14.91
C TRP A 145 -6.58 8.36 13.66
N ASN A 146 -6.23 8.84 12.48
CA ASN A 146 -6.58 8.12 11.26
C ASN A 146 -5.86 6.76 11.23
N THR A 147 -4.57 6.72 11.53
CA THR A 147 -3.80 5.46 11.54
C THR A 147 -4.30 4.49 12.60
N THR A 148 -4.64 4.97 13.80
CA THR A 148 -5.21 4.13 14.86
C THR A 148 -6.56 3.55 14.44
N ALA A 149 -7.43 4.35 13.83
CA ALA A 149 -8.71 3.88 13.31
C ALA A 149 -8.54 2.78 12.24
N PHE A 150 -7.65 2.99 11.26
CA PHE A 150 -7.34 1.97 10.25
C PHE A 150 -6.74 0.69 10.87
N ALA A 151 -5.86 0.82 11.87
CA ALA A 151 -5.29 -0.31 12.57
C ALA A 151 -6.35 -1.11 13.34
N LEU A 152 -7.27 -0.43 14.04
CA LEU A 152 -8.39 -1.09 14.73
C LEU A 152 -9.31 -1.81 13.75
N ILE A 153 -9.62 -1.19 12.60
CA ILE A 153 -10.40 -1.85 11.53
C ILE A 153 -9.66 -3.08 11.02
N ALA A 154 -8.36 -2.99 10.74
CA ALA A 154 -7.57 -4.12 10.27
C ALA A 154 -7.56 -5.28 11.29
N VAL A 155 -7.44 -4.97 12.59
CA VAL A 155 -7.55 -5.96 13.66
C VAL A 155 -8.94 -6.59 13.72
N ALA A 156 -10.01 -5.79 13.63
CA ALA A 156 -11.38 -6.28 13.65
C ALA A 156 -11.65 -7.21 12.45
N VAL A 157 -11.18 -6.85 11.25
CA VAL A 157 -11.28 -7.68 10.04
C VAL A 157 -10.48 -8.97 10.20
N ALA A 158 -9.26 -8.89 10.75
CA ALA A 158 -8.43 -10.07 11.01
C ALA A 158 -9.09 -11.03 12.01
N TYR A 159 -9.70 -10.48 13.06
CA TYR A 159 -10.43 -11.23 14.06
C TYR A 159 -11.66 -11.90 13.47
N TRP A 160 -12.45 -11.16 12.69
CA TRP A 160 -13.62 -11.70 12.02
C TRP A 160 -13.29 -12.82 11.02
N PHE A 161 -12.18 -12.68 10.29
CA PHE A 161 -11.69 -13.74 9.39
C PHE A 161 -11.29 -15.00 10.16
N LYS A 162 -10.67 -14.85 11.34
CA LYS A 162 -10.31 -15.99 12.20
C LYS A 162 -11.54 -16.71 12.75
N GLU A 163 -12.60 -15.98 13.10
CA GLU A 163 -13.86 -16.56 13.59
C GLU A 163 -14.72 -17.16 12.46
N SER A 164 -14.56 -16.66 11.24
CA SER A 164 -15.22 -17.17 10.04
C SER A 164 -14.58 -18.50 9.63
N ALA A 165 -14.92 -19.57 10.35
CA ALA A 165 -14.58 -20.93 9.96
C ALA A 165 -15.35 -21.31 8.68
N LEU A 166 -14.67 -21.19 7.52
CA LEU A 166 -15.00 -21.90 6.29
C LEU A 166 -14.07 -23.11 6.15
#